data_AF-A0A4R4SX43-F1
#
_entry.id   AF-A0A4R4SX43-F1
#
_cell.length_a   1.000
_cell.length_b   1.000
_cell.length_c   1.000
_cell.angle_alpha   90.00
_cell.angle_beta   90.00
_cell.angle_gamma   90.00
#
_symmetry.space_group_name_H-M   'P 1'
#
loop_
_entity.id
_entity.type
_entity.pdbx_description
1 polymer ?
#
loop_
_entity_poly.entity_id
_entity_poly.type
_entity_poly.pdbx_seq_one_letter_code
_entity_poly.pdbx_strand_id
1 'polypeptide(L)'
;MTTGVGAVATIIGIVVGGFVGRRSEERKWVRDAKAEAFVKFLEQYVSLEIDLRDAYSEGRADAADWQGYNTALVALSLVAPREVSAAVEPMEEAIQEMIILGDGPPNHTEYERVHALMTESYSKFVNEARRSLDRKSEPLEFLVGGPPPWHMVRRWLPPSPAERQPE
;
A
#
# COMPACT_ATOMS: atom_id res chain seq x y z
N MET A 1 7.32 9.29 -33.40
CA MET A 1 7.22 10.39 -32.42
C MET A 1 6.00 10.13 -31.57
N THR A 2 6.16 9.98 -30.26
CA THR A 2 5.03 9.86 -29.33
C THR A 2 5.40 10.64 -28.08
N THR A 3 4.78 11.82 -27.92
CA THR A 3 5.11 12.75 -26.84
C THR A 3 4.17 12.49 -25.67
N GLY A 4 4.61 11.66 -24.71
CA GLY A 4 3.91 11.47 -23.44
C GLY A 4 4.33 12.53 -22.42
N VAL A 5 3.51 13.56 -22.25
CA VAL A 5 3.71 14.58 -21.19
C VAL A 5 3.08 14.08 -19.90
N GLY A 6 3.85 14.05 -18.81
CA GLY A 6 3.37 13.63 -17.49
C GLY A 6 4.43 13.78 -16.40
N ALA A 7 4.62 15.01 -15.91
CA ALA A 7 5.60 15.28 -14.86
C ALA A 7 5.00 15.04 -13.46
N VAL A 8 5.67 14.21 -12.65
CA VAL A 8 5.48 14.12 -11.19
C VAL A 8 6.89 14.07 -10.57
N ALA A 9 7.50 15.23 -10.33
CA ALA A 9 7.45 15.97 -9.07
C ALA A 9 8.57 15.53 -8.08
N THR A 10 9.62 16.37 -8.04
CA THR A 10 10.60 16.57 -6.98
C THR A 10 10.89 15.37 -6.06
N ILE A 11 11.90 14.58 -6.42
CA ILE A 11 12.55 13.68 -5.46
C ILE A 11 13.35 14.53 -4.46
N ILE A 12 12.75 14.74 -3.28
CA ILE A 12 13.42 15.02 -1.99
C ILE A 12 14.50 16.11 -2.06
N GLY A 13 14.06 17.34 -2.36
CA GLY A 13 14.82 18.54 -2.04
C GLY A 13 14.57 18.98 -0.59
N ILE A 14 15.60 19.51 0.08
CA ILE A 14 15.61 20.02 1.47
C ILE A 14 15.81 18.94 2.55
N VAL A 15 17.07 18.53 2.69
CA VAL A 15 17.71 18.39 4.01
C VAL A 15 18.65 19.58 4.17
N VAL A 16 18.78 20.13 5.40
CA VAL A 16 19.65 21.26 5.86
C VAL A 16 19.06 22.69 5.86
N GLY A 17 19.06 23.35 7.05
CA GLY A 17 19.26 24.82 7.20
C GLY A 17 18.30 25.63 8.11
N GLY A 18 18.81 26.47 9.04
CA GLY A 18 18.06 27.48 9.85
C GLY A 18 17.03 26.93 10.88
N PHE A 19 16.83 27.41 12.12
CA PHE A 19 17.41 28.46 12.98
C PHE A 19 17.00 29.89 12.59
N VAL A 20 16.33 30.69 13.44
CA VAL A 20 15.97 30.62 14.88
C VAL A 20 14.42 30.68 15.05
N GLY A 21 13.85 30.13 16.14
CA GLY A 21 12.39 30.02 16.38
C GLY A 21 11.88 28.58 16.61
N ARG A 22 12.82 27.63 16.64
CA ARG A 22 12.75 26.40 15.84
C ARG A 22 11.73 25.32 16.25
N ARG A 23 11.46 25.11 17.55
CA ARG A 23 11.00 23.77 18.01
C ARG A 23 9.52 23.44 17.76
N SER A 24 8.64 24.44 17.60
CA SER A 24 7.24 24.22 17.20
C SER A 24 7.13 24.02 15.69
N GLU A 25 7.84 24.84 14.92
CA GLU A 25 7.90 24.79 13.46
C GLU A 25 8.58 23.52 12.96
N GLU A 26 9.70 23.11 13.56
CA GLU A 26 10.40 21.86 13.28
C GLU A 26 9.52 20.63 13.56
N ARG A 27 8.79 20.60 14.69
CA ARG A 27 7.83 19.52 14.97
C ARG A 27 6.66 19.50 13.97
N LYS A 28 6.15 20.68 13.60
CA LYS A 28 5.10 20.80 12.59
C LYS A 28 5.61 20.27 11.25
N TRP A 29 6.78 20.73 10.79
CA TRP A 29 7.41 20.29 9.55
C TRP A 29 7.67 18.78 9.52
N VAL A 30 8.25 18.19 10.57
CA VAL A 30 8.45 16.73 10.66
C VAL A 30 7.12 15.96 10.61
N ARG A 31 6.08 16.46 11.28
CA ARG A 31 4.74 15.82 11.26
C ARG A 31 4.09 15.94 9.88
N ASP A 32 4.19 17.10 9.25
CA ASP A 32 3.57 17.37 7.96
C ASP A 32 4.29 16.56 6.85
N ALA A 33 5.64 16.47 6.88
CA ALA A 33 6.44 15.61 5.99
C ALA A 33 6.17 14.10 6.21
N LYS A 34 5.96 13.66 7.46
CA LYS A 34 5.48 12.30 7.74
C LYS A 34 4.12 12.05 7.12
N ALA A 35 3.17 12.97 7.29
CA ALA A 35 1.82 12.83 6.74
C ALA A 35 1.85 12.72 5.21
N GLU A 36 2.65 13.55 4.54
CA GLU A 36 2.86 13.49 3.09
C GLU A 36 3.43 12.14 2.65
N ALA A 37 4.50 11.66 3.30
CA ALA A 37 5.09 10.36 2.97
C ALA A 37 4.14 9.17 3.24
N PHE A 38 3.35 9.23 4.31
CA PHE A 38 2.36 8.21 4.64
C PHE A 38 1.23 8.17 3.61
N VAL A 39 0.70 9.34 3.20
CA VAL A 39 -0.31 9.43 2.13
C VAL A 39 0.26 8.89 0.81
N LYS A 40 1.44 9.34 0.40
CA LYS A 40 2.07 8.90 -0.85
C LYS A 40 2.34 7.39 -0.88
N PHE A 41 2.76 6.79 0.24
CA PHE A 41 2.91 5.34 0.33
C PHE A 41 1.57 4.61 0.21
N LEU A 42 0.52 5.08 0.89
CA LEU A 42 -0.81 4.48 0.79
C LEU A 42 -1.40 4.59 -0.62
N GLU A 43 -1.20 5.71 -1.31
CA GLU A 43 -1.59 5.89 -2.72
C GLU A 43 -0.91 4.87 -3.64
N GLN A 44 0.40 4.67 -3.48
CA GLN A 44 1.14 3.68 -4.29
C GLN A 44 0.78 2.24 -3.93
N TYR A 45 0.56 1.92 -2.65
CA TYR A 45 0.12 0.60 -2.22
C TYR A 45 -1.26 0.24 -2.80
N VAL A 46 -2.22 1.17 -2.76
CA VAL A 46 -3.57 0.93 -3.32
C VAL A 46 -3.51 0.79 -4.84
N SER A 47 -2.66 1.55 -5.54
CA SER A 47 -2.44 1.35 -6.98
C SER A 47 -1.90 -0.05 -7.26
N LEU A 48 -0.86 -0.48 -6.52
CA LEU A 48 -0.26 -1.80 -6.65
C LEU A 48 -1.25 -2.94 -6.35
N GLU A 49 -2.07 -2.81 -5.29
CA GLU A 49 -3.13 -3.78 -4.94
C GLU A 49 -4.16 -3.92 -6.07
N ILE A 50 -4.58 -2.80 -6.67
CA ILE A 50 -5.49 -2.79 -7.82
C ILE A 50 -4.83 -3.49 -9.02
N ASP A 51 -3.61 -3.12 -9.38
CA ASP A 51 -2.90 -3.68 -10.55
C ASP A 51 -2.67 -5.19 -10.41
N LEU A 52 -2.31 -5.67 -9.22
CA LEU A 52 -2.11 -7.10 -8.91
C LEU A 52 -3.43 -7.88 -8.94
N ARG A 53 -4.51 -7.34 -8.36
CA ARG A 53 -5.84 -7.98 -8.41
C ARG A 53 -6.34 -8.09 -9.85
N ASP A 54 -6.22 -7.02 -10.61
CA ASP A 54 -6.76 -6.96 -11.96
C ASP A 54 -5.93 -7.87 -12.89
N ALA A 55 -4.60 -7.99 -12.66
CA ALA A 55 -3.75 -8.98 -13.31
C ALA A 55 -4.16 -10.43 -13.01
N TYR A 56 -4.39 -10.77 -11.73
CA TYR A 56 -4.89 -12.09 -11.33
C TYR A 56 -6.28 -12.39 -11.92
N SER A 57 -7.18 -11.41 -11.92
CA SER A 57 -8.54 -11.59 -12.44
C SER A 57 -8.57 -11.83 -13.95
N GLU A 58 -7.67 -11.18 -14.68
CA GLU A 58 -7.53 -11.31 -16.13
C GLU A 58 -6.59 -12.46 -16.57
N GLY A 59 -5.85 -13.08 -15.63
CA GLY A 59 -4.90 -14.16 -15.92
C GLY A 59 -3.69 -13.70 -16.74
N ARG A 60 -3.18 -12.49 -16.46
CA ARG A 60 -2.03 -11.86 -17.13
C ARG A 60 -0.92 -11.52 -16.14
N ALA A 61 0.26 -11.20 -16.68
CA ALA A 61 1.31 -10.55 -15.91
C ALA A 61 0.82 -9.20 -15.33
N ASP A 62 1.36 -8.84 -14.17
CA ASP A 62 1.11 -7.52 -13.59
C ASP A 62 1.73 -6.41 -14.45
N ALA A 63 1.18 -5.21 -14.31
CA ALA A 63 1.65 -4.02 -14.98
C ALA A 63 1.94 -2.90 -13.97
N ALA A 64 2.20 -3.28 -12.71
CA ALA A 64 2.24 -2.36 -11.60
C ALA A 64 3.44 -1.40 -11.67
N ASP A 65 3.27 -0.18 -11.17
CA ASP A 65 4.37 0.77 -11.03
C ASP A 65 5.27 0.43 -9.83
N TRP A 66 6.05 -0.64 -9.98
CA TRP A 66 7.08 -1.04 -9.03
C TRP A 66 8.10 0.07 -8.76
N GLN A 67 8.33 0.99 -9.72
CA GLN A 67 9.26 2.11 -9.50
C GLN A 67 8.63 3.16 -8.56
N GLY A 68 7.38 3.52 -8.79
CA GLY A 68 6.59 4.40 -7.93
C GLY A 68 6.44 3.86 -6.51
N TYR A 69 6.09 2.57 -6.38
CA TYR A 69 5.99 1.88 -5.09
C TYR A 69 7.31 1.89 -4.32
N ASN A 70 8.41 1.45 -4.93
CA ASN A 70 9.73 1.47 -4.29
C ASN A 70 10.21 2.90 -3.96
N THR A 71 9.87 3.90 -4.78
CA THR A 71 10.18 5.31 -4.49
C THR A 71 9.44 5.81 -3.26
N ALA A 72 8.18 5.41 -3.08
CA ALA A 72 7.39 5.75 -1.89
C ALA A 72 7.90 5.03 -0.64
N LEU A 73 8.30 3.75 -0.73
CA LEU A 73 8.97 3.02 0.36
C LEU A 73 10.27 3.71 0.82
N VAL A 74 11.12 4.14 -0.12
CA VAL A 74 12.34 4.89 0.22
C VAL A 74 11.99 6.22 0.89
N ALA A 75 11.02 6.98 0.36
CA ALA A 75 10.58 8.24 0.98
C ALA A 75 10.01 8.03 2.40
N LEU A 76 9.21 6.98 2.59
CA LEU A 76 8.68 6.55 3.88
C LEU A 76 9.81 6.24 4.88
N SER A 77 10.82 5.47 4.45
CA SER A 77 11.95 5.05 5.29
C SER A 77 12.76 6.21 5.90
N LEU A 78 12.74 7.39 5.26
CA LEU A 78 13.47 8.58 5.71
C LEU A 78 12.76 9.33 6.86
N VAL A 79 11.45 9.13 7.04
CA VAL A 79 10.63 9.90 8.00
C VAL A 79 9.81 9.03 8.96
N ALA A 80 9.56 7.76 8.63
CA ALA A 80 8.81 6.83 9.45
C ALA A 80 9.56 6.49 10.76
N PRO A 81 8.88 6.50 11.93
CA PRO A 81 9.43 5.89 13.13
C PRO A 81 9.43 4.37 12.99
N ARG A 82 10.25 3.69 13.79
CA ARG A 82 10.45 2.23 13.78
C ARG A 82 9.14 1.43 13.75
N GLU A 83 8.14 1.87 14.51
CA GLU A 83 6.84 1.19 14.64
C GLU A 83 6.04 1.22 13.33
N VAL A 84 6.12 2.32 12.58
CA VAL A 84 5.50 2.44 11.25
C VAL A 84 6.27 1.62 10.22
N SER A 85 7.61 1.66 10.23
CA SER A 85 8.43 0.83 9.34
C SER A 85 8.20 -0.67 9.56
N ALA A 86 8.04 -1.11 10.82
CA ALA A 86 7.69 -2.50 11.16
C ALA A 86 6.23 -2.88 10.85
N ALA A 87 5.38 -1.92 10.49
CA ALA A 87 4.03 -2.19 9.99
C ALA A 87 3.98 -2.38 8.47
N VAL A 88 5.05 -2.04 7.74
CA VAL A 88 5.19 -2.26 6.29
C VAL A 88 5.53 -3.71 5.97
N GLU A 89 6.34 -4.38 6.79
CA GLU A 89 6.79 -5.77 6.56
C GLU A 89 5.61 -6.75 6.26
N PRO A 90 4.50 -6.80 7.04
CA PRO A 90 3.34 -7.62 6.67
C PRO A 90 2.60 -7.21 5.39
N MET A 91 2.78 -5.96 4.93
CA MET A 91 2.22 -5.50 3.65
C MET A 91 3.04 -6.02 2.48
N GLU A 92 4.37 -6.03 2.60
CA GLU A 92 5.29 -6.65 1.63
C GLU A 92 5.06 -8.17 1.55
N GLU A 93 4.90 -8.84 2.70
CA GLU A 93 4.55 -10.27 2.74
C GLU A 93 3.24 -10.54 1.99
N ALA A 94 2.18 -9.76 2.25
CA ALA A 94 0.89 -9.92 1.57
C ALA A 94 0.96 -9.62 0.06
N ILE A 95 1.79 -8.66 -0.37
CA ILE A 95 2.09 -8.41 -1.79
C ILE A 95 2.81 -9.61 -2.41
N GLN A 96 3.83 -10.16 -1.75
CA GLN A 96 4.59 -11.30 -2.25
C GLN A 96 3.69 -12.54 -2.43
N GLU A 97 2.83 -12.82 -1.46
CA GLU A 97 1.84 -13.90 -1.55
C GLU A 97 0.85 -13.68 -2.70
N MET A 98 0.47 -12.42 -2.97
CA MET A 98 -0.39 -12.05 -4.10
C MET A 98 0.30 -12.26 -5.47
N ILE A 99 1.60 -11.96 -5.59
CA ILE A 99 2.39 -12.24 -6.81
C ILE A 99 2.47 -13.76 -7.04
N ILE A 100 2.84 -14.53 -6.00
CA ILE A 100 2.96 -16.00 -6.08
C ILE A 100 1.62 -16.64 -6.48
N LEU A 101 0.51 -16.10 -5.98
CA LEU A 101 -0.84 -16.52 -6.37
C LEU A 101 -1.18 -16.12 -7.82
N GLY A 102 -0.71 -14.97 -8.29
CA GLY A 102 -0.81 -14.48 -9.67
C GLY A 102 -0.12 -15.38 -10.71
N ASP A 103 1.05 -15.93 -10.37
CA ASP A 103 1.78 -16.89 -11.21
C ASP A 103 1.14 -18.30 -11.22
N GLY A 104 0.20 -18.56 -10.31
CA GLY A 104 -0.47 -19.85 -10.13
C GLY A 104 -1.78 -20.01 -10.91
N PRO A 105 -2.36 -21.23 -10.94
CA PRO A 105 -3.73 -21.43 -11.40
C PRO A 105 -4.73 -20.77 -10.42
N PRO A 106 -5.85 -20.20 -10.90
CA PRO A 106 -6.83 -19.53 -10.05
C PRO A 106 -7.31 -20.37 -8.86
N ASN A 107 -7.20 -19.82 -7.65
CA ASN A 107 -7.57 -20.45 -6.39
C ASN A 107 -8.29 -19.42 -5.49
N HIS A 108 -9.62 -19.53 -5.37
CA HIS A 108 -10.42 -18.55 -4.62
C HIS A 108 -10.19 -18.59 -3.12
N THR A 109 -9.96 -19.77 -2.54
CA THR A 109 -9.68 -19.93 -1.10
C THR A 109 -8.36 -19.25 -0.74
N GLU A 110 -7.35 -19.41 -1.60
CA GLU A 110 -6.05 -18.79 -1.41
C GLU A 110 -6.13 -17.27 -1.63
N TYR A 111 -6.87 -16.83 -2.64
CA TYR A 111 -7.15 -15.42 -2.86
C TYR A 111 -7.88 -14.79 -1.66
N GLU A 112 -8.88 -15.45 -1.08
CA GLU A 112 -9.57 -14.97 0.12
C GLU A 112 -8.60 -14.77 1.30
N ARG A 113 -7.67 -15.73 1.50
CA ARG A 113 -6.62 -15.64 2.52
C ARG A 113 -5.69 -14.45 2.27
N VAL A 114 -5.14 -14.33 1.06
CA VAL A 114 -4.22 -13.24 0.70
C VAL A 114 -4.90 -11.88 0.80
N HIS A 115 -6.13 -11.76 0.32
CA HIS A 115 -6.93 -10.54 0.44
C HIS A 115 -7.18 -10.13 1.90
N ALA A 116 -7.43 -11.10 2.80
CA ALA A 116 -7.55 -10.83 4.23
C ALA A 116 -6.23 -10.29 4.82
N LEU A 117 -5.09 -10.88 4.45
CA LEU A 117 -3.75 -10.41 4.88
C LEU A 117 -3.44 -8.99 4.38
N MET A 118 -3.76 -8.66 3.13
CA MET A 118 -3.62 -7.29 2.60
C MET A 118 -4.49 -6.30 3.38
N THR A 119 -5.73 -6.69 3.73
CA THR A 119 -6.65 -5.85 4.51
C THR A 119 -6.16 -5.63 5.95
N GLU A 120 -5.67 -6.69 6.62
CA GLU A 120 -5.17 -6.62 8.00
C GLU A 120 -3.87 -5.82 8.09
N SER A 121 -2.91 -6.07 7.19
CA SER A 121 -1.62 -5.37 7.15
C SER A 121 -1.78 -3.88 6.85
N TYR A 122 -2.64 -3.51 5.89
CA TYR A 122 -3.00 -2.12 5.61
C TYR A 122 -3.62 -1.44 6.84
N SER A 123 -4.53 -2.11 7.55
CA SER A 123 -5.13 -1.59 8.79
C SER A 123 -4.10 -1.36 9.90
N LYS A 124 -3.17 -2.31 10.09
CA LYS A 124 -2.05 -2.20 11.03
C LYS A 124 -1.18 -0.99 10.70
N PHE A 125 -0.79 -0.81 9.45
CA PHE A 125 0.00 0.34 9.00
C PHE A 125 -0.74 1.67 9.23
N VAL A 126 -2.01 1.78 8.81
CA VAL A 126 -2.81 3.01 9.01
C VAL A 126 -2.91 3.37 10.49
N ASN A 127 -3.04 2.39 11.38
CA ASN A 127 -3.11 2.62 12.82
C ASN A 127 -1.78 3.08 13.42
N GLU A 128 -0.64 2.49 13.07
CA GLU A 128 0.67 2.98 13.53
C GLU A 128 1.03 4.34 12.90
N ALA A 129 0.65 4.59 11.65
CA ALA A 129 0.80 5.89 10.99
C ALA A 129 0.01 6.99 11.72
N ARG A 130 -1.28 6.74 12.03
CA ARG A 130 -2.13 7.65 12.84
C ARG A 130 -1.52 7.90 14.22
N ARG A 131 -1.05 6.84 14.91
CA ARG A 131 -0.41 6.92 16.23
C ARG A 131 0.93 7.69 16.23
N SER A 132 1.68 7.61 15.12
CA SER A 132 2.91 8.40 14.88
C SER A 132 2.64 9.89 14.69
N LEU A 133 1.48 10.25 14.10
CA LEU A 133 1.06 11.65 13.91
C LEU A 133 0.40 12.25 15.16
N ASP A 134 -0.47 11.48 15.83
CA ASP A 134 -1.01 11.80 17.16
C ASP A 134 -1.13 10.54 18.02
N ARG A 135 -0.37 10.51 19.13
CA ARG A 135 -0.32 9.40 20.09
C ARG A 135 -1.63 9.18 20.85
N LYS A 136 -2.59 10.11 20.77
CA LYS A 136 -3.94 9.99 21.32
C LYS A 136 -4.96 9.41 20.34
N SER A 137 -4.57 9.14 19.08
CA SER A 137 -5.46 8.50 18.11
C SER A 137 -5.85 7.10 18.58
N GLU A 138 -7.13 6.89 18.83
CA GLU A 138 -7.69 5.54 19.03
C GLU A 138 -7.59 4.75 17.72
N PRO A 139 -7.25 3.44 17.75
CA PRO A 139 -7.19 2.61 16.56
C PRO A 139 -8.51 2.61 15.78
N LEU A 140 -8.42 2.55 14.45
CA LEU A 140 -9.56 2.22 13.61
C LEU A 140 -9.91 0.75 13.81
N GLU A 141 -11.16 0.48 14.19
CA GLU A 141 -11.74 -0.87 14.18
C GLU A 141 -12.15 -1.30 12.76
N PHE A 142 -12.40 -0.33 11.87
CA PHE A 142 -12.75 -0.56 10.47
C PHE A 142 -12.13 0.52 9.57
N LEU A 143 -11.83 0.15 8.34
CA LEU A 143 -11.27 1.05 7.33
C LEU A 143 -12.38 1.80 6.58
N VAL A 144 -12.14 3.09 6.30
CA VAL A 144 -13.03 3.92 5.46
C VAL A 144 -12.64 3.82 3.97
N GLY A 145 -11.52 3.16 3.66
CA GLY A 145 -11.01 2.87 2.32
C GLY A 145 -9.74 2.01 2.41
N GLY A 146 -9.30 1.45 1.27
CA GLY A 146 -8.29 0.39 1.18
C GLY A 146 -8.83 -0.76 0.31
N PRO A 147 -8.33 -2.00 0.49
CA PRO A 147 -8.82 -3.16 -0.26
C PRO A 147 -10.35 -3.31 -0.16
N PRO A 148 -11.07 -3.49 -1.28
CA PRO A 148 -12.53 -3.63 -1.27
C PRO A 148 -12.95 -4.91 -0.53
N PRO A 149 -14.04 -4.92 0.26
CA PRO A 149 -14.38 -6.08 1.08
C PRO A 149 -14.66 -7.32 0.23
N TRP A 150 -14.18 -8.49 0.68
CA TRP A 150 -14.12 -9.75 -0.08
C TRP A 150 -15.36 -10.07 -0.95
N HIS A 151 -16.56 -9.89 -0.39
CA HIS A 151 -17.83 -10.16 -1.09
C HIS A 151 -18.02 -9.32 -2.38
N MET A 152 -17.37 -8.16 -2.51
CA MET A 152 -17.38 -7.34 -3.73
C MET A 152 -16.38 -7.82 -4.78
N VAL A 153 -15.33 -8.53 -4.37
CA VAL A 153 -14.23 -9.02 -5.21
C VAL A 153 -14.53 -10.42 -5.77
N ARG A 154 -15.04 -11.33 -4.94
CA ARG A 154 -15.29 -12.74 -5.31
C ARG A 154 -16.05 -12.93 -6.63
N ARG A 155 -16.99 -12.02 -6.95
CA ARG A 155 -17.78 -12.04 -8.20
C ARG A 155 -16.98 -11.81 -9.49
N TRP A 156 -15.74 -11.33 -9.40
CA TRP A 156 -14.87 -10.99 -10.52
C TRP A 156 -13.71 -11.96 -10.72
N LEU A 157 -13.62 -13.01 -9.91
CA LEU A 157 -12.52 -13.97 -10.01
C LEU A 157 -12.73 -14.99 -11.15
N PRO A 158 -11.69 -15.37 -11.89
CA PRO A 158 -11.76 -16.43 -12.88
C PRO A 158 -12.08 -17.79 -12.20
N PRO A 159 -12.85 -18.68 -12.86
CA PRO A 159 -13.32 -19.92 -12.24
C PRO A 159 -12.15 -20.84 -11.86
N SER A 160 -12.15 -21.29 -10.60
CA SER A 160 -11.11 -22.19 -10.12
C SER A 160 -11.16 -23.55 -10.85
N PRO A 161 -10.06 -24.32 -10.90
CA PRO A 161 -10.08 -25.69 -11.42
C PRO A 161 -11.07 -26.60 -10.68
N ALA A 162 -11.34 -26.34 -9.40
CA ALA A 162 -12.27 -27.12 -8.58
C ALA A 162 -13.74 -26.91 -8.98
N GLU A 163 -14.10 -25.71 -9.43
CA GLU A 163 -15.46 -25.36 -9.88
C GLU A 163 -15.76 -25.79 -11.33
N ARG A 164 -14.80 -26.41 -12.02
CA ARG A 164 -14.91 -26.82 -13.43
C ARG A 164 -15.29 -28.29 -13.66
N GLN A 165 -15.66 -29.03 -12.61
CA GLN A 165 -16.22 -30.38 -12.78
C GLN A 165 -17.71 -30.29 -13.14
N PRO A 166 -18.14 -30.79 -14.31
CA PRO A 166 -19.56 -30.96 -14.60
C PRO A 166 -20.14 -32.13 -13.78
N GLU A 167 -21.43 -32.01 -13.42
CA GLU A 167 -22.25 -33.14 -12.94
C GLU A 167 -22.50 -34.20 -14.04
#